data_AF-A0A7G7WAZ4-F1
#
_entry.id   AF-A0A7G7WAZ4-F1
#
_cell.length_a   1.000
_cell.length_b   1.000
_cell.length_c   1.000
_cell.angle_alpha   90.00
_cell.angle_beta   90.00
_cell.angle_gamma   90.00
#
_symmetry.space_group_name_H-M   'P 1'
#
loop_
_entity.id
_entity.type
_entity.pdbx_description
1 polymer ?
#
loop_
_entity_poly.entity_id
_entity_poly.type
_entity_poly.pdbx_seq_one_letter_code
_entity_poly.pdbx_strand_id
1 'polypeptide(L)'
;MLPPNCSAQLCRTLLVLTGLFAIGSCNHSTPAQQQAGTFSPMTDSTQTSTTATLPTITAFGKTTDGAAVQIYTLTNAHGMKVSITNYGGIITSLVVPDKDGKLGDVVLGFDEISGYQSPAYRKAGPYFGALIGRYANRIAQGKFTLDGREYTLAQNNDGNTLHGGNKGFDKVIWQAVPGASAVGQTLTLTYLSKDGEEGYPGNLTVKVVYTLTVDNALQIDYSASTDKATPVNLTNHTYFNLNAGPDVLAHEITIDADRYNVVDAGMIPTGELRPVKGTPFDFTAPHTIGERIGQVPNGYDHNWLLRKSIGQPAATVYEPTTGRTMQVATTEPGVQFYTGNFLDGTLRGKNGQVYGKHAGFCLETQHFPDSPNQPNFPTTILKPGQTLHSTTTYTFGVRK
;
A
#
# COMPACT_ATOMS: atom_id res chain seq x y z
N MET A 1 17.06 -27.47 54.63
CA MET A 1 18.00 -28.58 54.83
C MET A 1 19.01 -28.55 53.69
N LEU A 2 20.18 -27.97 53.97
CA LEU A 2 21.47 -28.25 53.33
C LEU A 2 21.95 -29.66 53.77
N PRO A 3 23.05 -30.25 53.24
CA PRO A 3 23.79 -30.10 51.96
C PRO A 3 24.25 -31.53 51.47
N PRO A 4 25.46 -31.84 50.94
CA PRO A 4 26.51 -31.09 50.19
C PRO A 4 27.18 -31.84 48.98
N ASN A 5 27.79 -31.04 48.08
CA ASN A 5 29.19 -31.02 47.59
C ASN A 5 30.05 -32.29 47.35
N CYS A 6 30.79 -32.28 46.22
CA CYS A 6 32.27 -32.18 46.11
C CYS A 6 32.69 -32.16 44.62
N SER A 7 33.24 -31.09 44.01
CA SER A 7 34.65 -30.58 44.02
C SER A 7 35.71 -31.66 43.74
N ALA A 8 36.67 -31.54 42.82
CA ALA A 8 37.73 -30.51 42.71
C ALA A 8 38.50 -30.67 41.36
N GLN A 9 38.90 -29.58 40.67
CA GLN A 9 40.28 -29.02 40.52
C GLN A 9 41.38 -29.94 39.94
N LEU A 10 42.45 -29.53 39.23
CA LEU A 10 42.94 -28.34 38.52
C LEU A 10 44.40 -28.68 38.09
N CYS A 11 44.85 -28.49 36.83
CA CYS A 11 46.27 -28.26 36.47
C CYS A 11 46.41 -27.90 34.96
N ARG A 12 46.53 -26.61 34.60
CA ARG A 12 47.74 -25.89 34.11
C ARG A 12 48.58 -26.59 33.03
N THR A 13 48.73 -25.94 31.85
CA THR A 13 50.05 -25.55 31.29
C THR A 13 49.89 -24.39 30.30
N LEU A 14 50.87 -23.48 30.33
CA LEU A 14 51.05 -22.19 29.65
C LEU A 14 51.76 -22.39 28.30
N LEU A 15 51.54 -21.55 27.27
CA LEU A 15 52.63 -21.12 26.38
C LEU A 15 52.31 -19.79 25.68
N VAL A 16 53.26 -18.87 25.80
CA VAL A 16 53.36 -17.53 25.18
C VAL A 16 54.34 -17.64 24.02
N LEU A 17 54.12 -16.96 22.89
CA LEU A 17 55.25 -16.50 22.06
C LEU A 17 54.88 -15.28 21.20
N THR A 18 55.59 -14.19 21.45
CA THR A 18 55.70 -12.94 20.70
C THR A 18 56.98 -12.95 19.85
N GLY A 19 56.99 -12.29 18.69
CA GLY A 19 58.21 -11.98 17.94
C GLY A 19 57.97 -10.96 16.81
N LEU A 20 58.66 -9.83 16.87
CA LEU A 20 58.52 -8.60 16.08
C LEU A 20 59.79 -8.34 15.21
N PHE A 21 59.59 -7.71 14.05
CA PHE A 21 60.48 -6.85 13.21
C PHE A 21 61.84 -7.30 12.64
N ALA A 22 62.04 -7.00 11.35
CA ALA A 22 63.21 -6.26 10.85
C ALA A 22 62.93 -5.58 9.49
N ILE A 23 63.54 -4.41 9.31
CA ILE A 23 63.48 -3.50 8.15
C ILE A 23 64.82 -3.64 7.37
N GLY A 24 64.82 -3.44 6.05
CA GLY A 24 66.07 -3.29 5.28
C GLY A 24 65.83 -2.69 3.89
N SER A 25 66.50 -1.57 3.59
CA SER A 25 66.39 -0.76 2.36
C SER A 25 67.61 -0.90 1.44
N CYS A 26 67.37 -0.52 0.17
CA CYS A 26 68.27 0.04 -0.87
C CYS A 26 69.32 -0.85 -1.57
N ASN A 27 69.21 -0.94 -2.92
CA ASN A 27 70.30 -0.52 -3.80
C ASN A 27 69.84 -0.18 -5.24
N HIS A 28 70.57 0.78 -5.84
CA HIS A 28 70.37 1.42 -7.15
C HIS A 28 70.85 0.60 -8.35
N SER A 29 70.26 0.86 -9.54
CA SER A 29 70.91 0.81 -10.86
C SER A 29 70.18 1.73 -11.84
N THR A 30 70.94 2.42 -12.69
CA THR A 30 70.65 3.62 -13.53
C THR A 30 69.97 3.31 -14.90
N PRO A 31 69.62 4.32 -15.74
CA PRO A 31 68.41 4.29 -16.59
C PRO A 31 68.67 3.98 -18.07
N ALA A 32 67.64 3.49 -18.76
CA ALA A 32 67.55 3.45 -20.21
C ALA A 32 66.44 4.39 -20.72
N GLN A 33 66.79 5.16 -21.76
CA GLN A 33 65.98 6.19 -22.40
C GLN A 33 64.91 5.63 -23.37
N GLN A 34 63.85 6.44 -23.50
CA GLN A 34 62.98 6.65 -24.68
C GLN A 34 62.06 5.51 -25.16
N GLN A 35 60.75 5.75 -25.05
CA GLN A 35 59.95 6.15 -26.21
C GLN A 35 58.65 6.84 -25.76
N ALA A 36 58.40 8.02 -26.32
CA ALA A 36 57.19 8.80 -26.12
C ALA A 36 56.04 8.19 -26.95
N GLY A 37 55.10 7.54 -26.28
CA GLY A 37 53.80 7.22 -26.83
C GLY A 37 52.84 8.37 -26.59
N THR A 38 52.30 8.92 -27.67
CA THR A 38 51.22 9.92 -27.67
C THR A 38 49.98 9.37 -26.96
N PHE A 39 49.66 9.90 -25.78
CA PHE A 39 48.35 9.69 -25.16
C PHE A 39 47.33 10.63 -25.83
N SER A 40 46.43 10.07 -26.62
CA SER A 40 45.19 10.73 -27.01
C SER A 40 44.36 11.02 -25.74
N PRO A 41 43.81 12.21 -25.57
CA PRO A 41 42.88 12.45 -24.47
C PRO A 41 41.63 11.60 -24.72
N MET A 42 41.32 10.69 -23.79
CA MET A 42 40.00 10.08 -23.74
C MET A 42 38.98 11.20 -23.58
N THR A 43 38.16 11.37 -24.60
CA THR A 43 36.98 12.22 -24.58
C THR A 43 36.12 11.82 -23.39
N ASP A 44 35.98 12.79 -22.48
CA ASP A 44 34.98 12.85 -21.42
C ASP A 44 33.64 12.37 -21.98
N SER A 45 33.21 11.17 -21.54
CA SER A 45 31.88 10.67 -21.83
C SER A 45 30.92 11.57 -21.07
N THR A 46 30.36 12.54 -21.78
CA THR A 46 29.22 13.33 -21.36
C THR A 46 28.17 12.40 -20.77
N GLN A 47 28.03 12.43 -19.44
CA GLN A 47 26.84 11.94 -18.78
C GLN A 47 25.70 12.79 -19.34
N THR A 48 24.95 12.22 -20.27
CA THR A 48 23.64 12.73 -20.63
C THR A 48 22.78 12.64 -19.38
N SER A 49 22.66 13.76 -18.68
CA SER A 49 21.61 13.96 -17.71
C SER A 49 20.29 13.87 -18.47
N THR A 50 19.72 12.67 -18.52
CA THR A 50 18.33 12.51 -18.94
C THR A 50 17.50 13.26 -17.92
N THR A 51 17.08 14.48 -18.25
CA THR A 51 16.13 15.25 -17.43
C THR A 51 14.92 14.36 -17.24
N ALA A 52 14.78 13.79 -16.04
CA ALA A 52 13.69 12.87 -15.76
C ALA A 52 12.38 13.60 -16.01
N THR A 53 11.58 13.12 -16.97
CA THR A 53 10.32 13.76 -17.33
C THR A 53 9.41 13.74 -16.11
N LEU A 54 8.85 14.89 -15.74
CA LEU A 54 7.93 15.01 -14.61
C LEU A 54 6.51 14.53 -15.01
N PRO A 55 5.67 14.19 -14.02
CA PRO A 55 4.24 13.97 -14.25
C PRO A 55 3.57 15.11 -15.02
N THR A 56 2.62 14.78 -15.89
CA THR A 56 1.76 15.78 -16.52
C THR A 56 0.69 16.24 -15.54
N ILE A 57 0.43 17.55 -15.47
CA ILE A 57 -0.55 18.13 -14.54
C ILE A 57 -1.69 18.76 -15.34
N THR A 58 -2.94 18.41 -15.02
CA THR A 58 -4.14 19.00 -15.62
C THR A 58 -5.14 19.42 -14.54
N ALA A 59 -6.04 20.35 -14.87
CA ALA A 59 -7.14 20.69 -13.99
C ALA A 59 -8.16 19.54 -13.96
N PHE A 60 -8.63 19.16 -12.77
CA PHE A 60 -9.71 18.19 -12.58
C PHE A 60 -11.06 18.86 -12.34
N GLY A 61 -11.04 20.09 -11.84
CA GLY A 61 -12.21 20.86 -11.49
C GLY A 61 -12.04 21.58 -10.16
N LYS A 62 -13.16 21.83 -9.49
CA LYS A 62 -13.19 22.40 -8.14
C LYS A 62 -14.05 21.54 -7.24
N THR A 63 -13.70 21.50 -5.96
CA THR A 63 -14.56 20.94 -4.92
C THR A 63 -15.80 21.81 -4.72
N THR A 64 -16.82 21.29 -4.02
CA THR A 64 -18.04 22.03 -3.69
C THR A 64 -17.79 23.30 -2.87
N ASP A 65 -16.71 23.34 -2.08
CA ASP A 65 -16.26 24.53 -1.34
C ASP A 65 -15.29 25.43 -2.14
N GLY A 66 -15.07 25.12 -3.42
CA GLY A 66 -14.37 25.97 -4.38
C GLY A 66 -12.86 25.76 -4.48
N ALA A 67 -12.28 24.82 -3.75
CA ALA A 67 -10.85 24.50 -3.84
C ALA A 67 -10.53 23.88 -5.21
N ALA A 68 -9.45 24.35 -5.84
CA ALA A 68 -8.99 23.81 -7.12
C ALA A 68 -8.39 22.41 -6.94
N VAL A 69 -8.75 21.51 -7.86
CA VAL A 69 -8.29 20.11 -7.86
C VAL A 69 -7.55 19.83 -9.17
N GLN A 70 -6.45 19.09 -9.06
CA GLN A 70 -5.58 18.74 -10.18
C GLN A 70 -5.46 17.22 -10.34
N ILE A 71 -5.22 16.76 -11.56
CA ILE A 71 -4.76 15.40 -11.88
C ILE A 71 -3.28 15.46 -12.19
N TYR A 72 -2.53 14.50 -11.65
CA TYR A 72 -1.13 14.23 -11.92
C TYR A 72 -1.06 12.88 -12.61
N THR A 73 -0.63 12.87 -13.87
CA THR A 73 -0.50 11.65 -14.66
C THR A 73 0.95 11.25 -14.76
N LEU A 74 1.26 10.10 -14.16
CA LEU A 74 2.56 9.44 -14.26
C LEU A 74 2.53 8.47 -15.44
N THR A 75 3.59 8.44 -16.24
CA THR A 75 3.73 7.55 -17.41
C THR A 75 5.11 6.91 -17.43
N ASN A 76 5.18 5.62 -17.75
CA ASN A 76 6.46 4.94 -17.98
C ASN A 76 6.68 4.62 -19.47
N ALA A 77 7.88 4.13 -19.78
CA ALA A 77 8.29 3.85 -21.16
C ALA A 77 7.50 2.71 -21.83
N HIS A 78 6.83 1.85 -21.06
CA HIS A 78 5.99 0.76 -21.57
C HIS A 78 4.54 1.19 -21.84
N GLY A 79 4.23 2.48 -21.65
CA GLY A 79 2.90 3.03 -21.92
C GLY A 79 1.90 2.84 -20.78
N MET A 80 2.31 2.25 -19.65
CA MET A 80 1.48 2.23 -18.44
C MET A 80 1.33 3.67 -17.92
N LYS A 81 0.11 4.02 -17.51
CA LYS A 81 -0.23 5.35 -16.99
C LYS A 81 -1.05 5.23 -15.73
N VAL A 82 -0.75 6.07 -14.74
CA VAL A 82 -1.59 6.25 -13.57
C VAL A 82 -1.92 7.72 -13.40
N SER A 83 -3.19 8.04 -13.19
CA SER A 83 -3.67 9.39 -12.92
C SER A 83 -4.13 9.46 -11.47
N ILE A 84 -3.57 10.41 -10.71
CA ILE A 84 -3.86 10.61 -9.29
C ILE A 84 -4.30 12.04 -9.09
N THR A 85 -5.34 12.27 -8.28
CA THR A 85 -5.76 13.62 -7.88
C THR A 85 -5.21 14.01 -6.52
N ASN A 86 -4.95 15.30 -6.30
CA ASN A 86 -4.64 15.81 -4.96
C ASN A 86 -5.87 15.84 -4.02
N TYR A 87 -7.08 15.61 -4.53
CA TYR A 87 -8.25 15.36 -3.69
C TYR A 87 -8.28 13.91 -3.23
N GLY A 88 -8.16 13.68 -1.92
CA GLY A 88 -8.16 12.34 -1.34
C GLY A 88 -6.97 11.45 -1.75
N GLY A 89 -6.00 11.98 -2.50
CA GLY A 89 -4.95 11.20 -3.13
C GLY A 89 -5.47 10.09 -4.02
N ILE A 90 -6.65 10.28 -4.64
CA ILE A 90 -7.39 9.22 -5.34
C ILE A 90 -6.68 8.83 -6.63
N ILE A 91 -6.48 7.53 -6.84
CA ILE A 91 -6.16 6.95 -8.15
C ILE A 91 -7.44 6.97 -9.01
N THR A 92 -7.51 7.85 -10.01
CA THR A 92 -8.70 8.00 -10.86
C THR A 92 -8.66 7.11 -12.10
N SER A 93 -7.47 6.77 -12.58
CA SER A 93 -7.24 5.93 -13.75
C SER A 93 -5.92 5.17 -13.63
N LEU A 94 -5.92 3.92 -14.11
CA LEU A 94 -4.73 3.08 -14.18
C LEU A 94 -4.78 2.26 -15.46
N VAL A 95 -4.03 2.70 -16.47
CA VAL A 95 -4.05 2.13 -17.81
C VAL A 95 -2.91 1.15 -17.99
N VAL A 96 -3.25 -0.11 -18.29
CA VAL A 96 -2.31 -1.25 -18.35
C VAL A 96 -2.48 -2.02 -19.67
N PRO A 97 -1.40 -2.43 -20.36
CA PRO A 97 -1.50 -3.27 -21.55
C PRO A 97 -2.00 -4.69 -21.23
N ASP A 98 -2.78 -5.28 -22.12
CA ASP A 98 -3.11 -6.71 -22.10
C ASP A 98 -2.11 -7.56 -22.91
N LYS A 99 -2.35 -8.88 -22.99
CA LYS A 99 -1.49 -9.83 -23.71
C LYS A 99 -1.33 -9.52 -25.21
N ASP A 100 -2.26 -8.75 -25.78
CA ASP A 100 -2.27 -8.32 -27.19
C ASP A 100 -1.77 -6.87 -27.35
N GLY A 101 -1.30 -6.24 -26.27
CA GLY A 101 -0.77 -4.87 -26.24
C GLY A 101 -1.85 -3.78 -26.19
N LYS A 102 -3.13 -4.14 -26.08
CA LYS A 102 -4.22 -3.17 -25.98
C LYS A 102 -4.28 -2.60 -24.56
N LEU A 103 -4.26 -1.28 -24.48
CA LEU A 103 -4.37 -0.54 -23.23
C LEU A 103 -5.81 -0.55 -22.70
N GLY A 104 -5.97 -0.76 -21.40
CA GLY A 104 -7.27 -0.70 -20.72
C GLY A 104 -7.12 -0.09 -19.33
N ASP A 105 -8.10 0.71 -18.91
CA ASP A 105 -8.16 1.29 -17.57
C ASP A 105 -8.74 0.26 -16.60
N VAL A 106 -7.91 -0.22 -15.68
CA VAL A 106 -8.22 -1.38 -14.81
C VAL A 106 -8.73 -0.99 -13.44
N VAL A 107 -9.14 0.27 -13.22
CA VAL A 107 -9.70 0.72 -11.93
C VAL A 107 -11.04 1.40 -12.09
N LEU A 108 -11.92 1.25 -11.11
CA LEU A 108 -13.19 2.01 -11.06
C LEU A 108 -12.93 3.46 -10.63
N GLY A 109 -13.82 4.35 -11.05
CA GLY A 109 -13.76 5.77 -10.70
C GLY A 109 -14.71 6.63 -11.52
N PHE A 110 -14.48 7.94 -11.53
CA PHE A 110 -15.23 8.93 -12.31
C PHE A 110 -14.31 9.81 -13.16
N ASP A 111 -14.84 10.33 -14.26
CA ASP A 111 -14.14 11.25 -15.17
C ASP A 111 -13.99 12.67 -14.57
N GLU A 112 -14.80 13.01 -13.56
CA GLU A 112 -14.85 14.35 -12.97
C GLU A 112 -14.90 14.31 -11.44
N ILE A 113 -14.41 15.39 -10.81
CA ILE A 113 -14.44 15.56 -9.35
C ILE A 113 -15.86 15.55 -8.77
N SER A 114 -16.85 15.98 -9.57
CA SER A 114 -18.27 15.99 -9.22
C SER A 114 -18.77 14.59 -8.84
N GLY A 115 -18.28 13.54 -9.51
CA GLY A 115 -18.61 12.14 -9.21
C GLY A 115 -18.21 11.74 -7.79
N TYR A 116 -16.99 12.09 -7.37
CA TYR A 116 -16.43 11.82 -6.03
C TYR A 116 -17.05 12.68 -4.90
N GLN A 117 -17.91 13.64 -5.25
CA GLN A 117 -18.61 14.52 -4.30
C GLN A 117 -20.12 14.42 -4.39
N SER A 118 -20.64 13.62 -5.34
CA SER A 118 -22.06 13.46 -5.55
C SER A 118 -22.75 12.86 -4.31
N PRO A 119 -24.01 13.26 -4.02
CA PRO A 119 -24.77 12.66 -2.93
C PRO A 119 -24.90 11.13 -3.04
N ALA A 120 -25.03 10.61 -4.25
CA ALA A 120 -25.09 9.17 -4.51
C ALA A 120 -23.78 8.47 -4.11
N TYR A 121 -22.63 9.01 -4.52
CA TYR A 121 -21.32 8.49 -4.13
C TYR A 121 -21.11 8.56 -2.60
N ARG A 122 -21.49 9.68 -1.98
CA ARG A 122 -21.36 9.86 -0.52
C ARG A 122 -22.23 8.91 0.28
N LYS A 123 -23.45 8.66 -0.20
CA LYS A 123 -24.36 7.69 0.40
C LYS A 123 -23.87 6.26 0.23
N ALA A 124 -23.40 5.90 -0.97
CA ALA A 124 -22.88 4.56 -1.25
C ALA A 124 -21.57 4.28 -0.51
N GLY A 125 -20.79 5.33 -0.21
CA GLY A 125 -19.51 5.23 0.51
C GLY A 125 -18.55 4.19 -0.06
N PRO A 126 -18.26 4.15 -1.38
CA PRO A 126 -17.39 3.11 -1.91
C PRO A 126 -15.90 3.47 -1.82
N TYR A 127 -15.53 4.74 -1.59
CA TYR A 127 -14.13 5.19 -1.44
C TYR A 127 -13.20 4.93 -2.65
N PHE A 128 -13.74 4.94 -3.88
CA PHE A 128 -12.99 4.61 -5.10
C PHE A 128 -11.60 5.26 -5.17
N GLY A 129 -10.55 4.42 -5.14
CA GLY A 129 -9.17 4.79 -5.40
C GLY A 129 -8.50 5.64 -4.30
N ALA A 130 -9.21 5.95 -3.22
CA ALA A 130 -8.81 6.97 -2.27
C ALA A 130 -7.72 6.50 -1.29
N LEU A 131 -6.92 7.45 -0.81
CA LEU A 131 -6.15 7.27 0.42
C LEU A 131 -7.09 7.26 1.62
N ILE A 132 -6.95 6.25 2.46
CA ILE A 132 -7.76 6.06 3.65
C ILE A 132 -6.95 6.38 4.89
N GLY A 133 -7.58 7.11 5.82
CA GLY A 133 -7.02 7.42 7.12
C GLY A 133 -7.88 8.44 7.88
N ARG A 134 -7.61 8.74 9.15
CA ARG A 134 -6.42 8.32 9.92
C ARG A 134 -6.33 6.81 10.21
N TYR A 135 -7.48 6.13 10.24
CA TYR A 135 -7.56 4.70 10.47
C TYR A 135 -8.41 4.01 9.40
N ALA A 136 -7.79 3.08 8.67
CA ALA A 136 -8.44 2.24 7.68
C ALA A 136 -9.28 1.14 8.33
N ASN A 137 -10.37 0.78 7.65
CA ASN A 137 -11.40 -0.15 8.12
C ASN A 137 -12.10 0.35 9.41
N ARG A 138 -12.65 -0.57 10.21
CA ARG A 138 -13.56 -0.25 11.31
C ARG A 138 -12.85 -0.13 12.66
N ILE A 139 -13.40 0.74 13.50
CA ILE A 139 -13.18 0.78 14.97
C ILE A 139 -14.54 0.57 15.63
N ALA A 140 -14.63 -0.45 16.47
CA ALA A 140 -15.86 -0.87 17.13
C ALA A 140 -16.47 0.28 17.94
N GLN A 141 -17.78 0.49 17.77
CA GLN A 141 -18.57 1.52 18.46
C GLN A 141 -18.04 2.96 18.26
N GLY A 142 -17.11 3.17 17.33
CA GLY A 142 -16.40 4.44 17.18
C GLY A 142 -15.64 4.86 18.45
N LYS A 143 -15.11 3.89 19.20
CA LYS A 143 -14.41 4.15 20.45
C LYS A 143 -13.13 3.34 20.57
N PHE A 144 -12.14 3.92 21.23
CA PHE A 144 -10.95 3.21 21.69
C PHE A 144 -10.40 3.87 22.95
N THR A 145 -9.61 3.11 23.72
CA THR A 145 -8.90 3.63 24.89
C THR A 145 -7.41 3.70 24.60
N LEU A 146 -6.79 4.85 24.89
CA LEU A 146 -5.36 5.06 24.77
C LEU A 146 -4.83 5.76 26.01
N ASP A 147 -3.80 5.18 26.63
CA ASP A 147 -3.18 5.67 27.87
C ASP A 147 -4.21 5.96 28.99
N GLY A 148 -5.22 5.09 29.12
CA GLY A 148 -6.28 5.19 30.12
C GLY A 148 -7.38 6.20 29.82
N ARG A 149 -7.34 6.87 28.65
CA ARG A 149 -8.36 7.81 28.20
C ARG A 149 -9.19 7.22 27.06
N GLU A 150 -10.51 7.28 27.19
CA GLU A 150 -11.44 6.94 26.11
C GLU A 150 -11.53 8.09 25.09
N TYR A 151 -11.49 7.72 23.82
CA TYR A 151 -11.73 8.59 22.67
C TYR A 151 -13.00 8.15 21.95
N THR A 152 -13.82 9.11 21.53
CA THR A 152 -15.03 8.86 20.73
C THR A 152 -14.86 9.51 19.36
N LEU A 153 -15.18 8.73 18.33
CA LEU A 153 -15.05 9.03 16.92
C LEU A 153 -16.43 9.13 16.27
N ALA A 154 -16.49 9.63 15.04
CA ALA A 154 -17.74 9.64 14.27
C ALA A 154 -18.22 8.22 13.97
N GLN A 155 -19.43 7.88 14.41
CA GLN A 155 -20.08 6.59 14.12
C GLN A 155 -20.74 6.59 12.72
N ASN A 156 -19.92 6.72 11.68
CA ASN A 156 -20.35 6.86 10.29
C ASN A 156 -20.71 5.54 9.59
N ASN A 157 -20.64 4.39 10.28
CA ASN A 157 -21.03 3.10 9.73
C ASN A 157 -21.72 2.23 10.79
N ASP A 158 -23.05 2.27 10.83
CA ASP A 158 -23.88 1.37 11.64
C ASP A 158 -23.48 1.29 13.13
N GLY A 159 -23.16 2.45 13.72
CA GLY A 159 -22.70 2.55 15.10
C GLY A 159 -21.19 2.39 15.30
N ASN A 160 -20.44 2.01 14.26
CA ASN A 160 -18.98 1.95 14.24
C ASN A 160 -18.38 3.15 13.51
N THR A 161 -17.08 3.39 13.68
CA THR A 161 -16.32 4.29 12.81
C THR A 161 -15.71 3.49 11.68
N LEU A 162 -15.81 3.99 10.45
CA LEU A 162 -15.23 3.40 9.24
C LEU A 162 -14.36 4.42 8.51
N HIS A 163 -13.17 3.98 8.10
CA HIS A 163 -12.27 4.71 7.19
C HIS A 163 -11.98 6.15 7.62
N GLY A 164 -11.67 6.34 8.91
CA GLY A 164 -11.26 7.62 9.47
C GLY A 164 -12.39 8.59 9.81
N GLY A 165 -13.65 8.26 9.52
CA GLY A 165 -14.82 9.07 9.93
C GLY A 165 -15.51 9.81 8.79
N ASN A 166 -16.23 10.88 9.12
CA ASN A 166 -17.10 11.61 8.19
C ASN A 166 -16.30 12.31 7.08
N LYS A 167 -15.23 13.01 7.46
CA LYS A 167 -14.26 13.67 6.59
C LYS A 167 -12.86 13.05 6.76
N GLY A 168 -12.76 11.75 6.48
CA GLY A 168 -11.49 11.04 6.39
C GLY A 168 -10.56 11.57 5.30
N PHE A 169 -9.38 10.96 5.22
CA PHE A 169 -8.31 11.37 4.30
C PHE A 169 -8.69 11.29 2.82
N ASP A 170 -9.73 10.53 2.49
CA ASP A 170 -10.31 10.41 1.15
C ASP A 170 -11.03 11.69 0.68
N LYS A 171 -11.30 12.62 1.60
CA LYS A 171 -12.14 13.80 1.36
C LYS A 171 -11.41 15.13 1.55
N VAL A 172 -10.10 15.11 1.78
CA VAL A 172 -9.28 16.30 2.00
C VAL A 172 -8.44 16.64 0.78
N ILE A 173 -8.00 17.90 0.67
CA ILE A 173 -7.01 18.30 -0.33
C ILE A 173 -5.62 18.09 0.25
N TRP A 174 -4.82 17.29 -0.44
CA TRP A 174 -3.42 17.05 -0.13
C TRP A 174 -2.55 18.12 -0.79
N GLN A 175 -1.49 18.54 -0.10
CA GLN A 175 -0.42 19.28 -0.76
C GLN A 175 0.33 18.33 -1.69
N ALA A 176 0.37 18.65 -2.98
CA ALA A 176 0.96 17.79 -4.00
C ALA A 176 2.25 18.38 -4.56
N VAL A 177 3.25 17.52 -4.74
CA VAL A 177 4.54 17.83 -5.36
C VAL A 177 4.88 16.73 -6.37
N PRO A 178 4.76 16.99 -7.68
CA PRO A 178 5.22 16.06 -8.71
C PRO A 178 6.74 16.03 -8.73
N GLY A 179 7.32 14.88 -9.05
CA GLY A 179 8.76 14.68 -9.05
C GLY A 179 9.18 13.49 -9.91
N ALA A 180 10.44 13.13 -9.77
CA ALA A 180 11.00 11.92 -10.34
C ALA A 180 12.03 11.33 -9.38
N SER A 181 12.26 10.03 -9.49
CA SER A 181 13.29 9.28 -8.78
C SER A 181 14.15 8.52 -9.79
N ALA A 182 15.17 7.82 -9.30
CA ALA A 182 16.00 6.96 -10.15
C ALA A 182 15.20 5.81 -10.82
N VAL A 183 14.05 5.44 -10.27
CA VAL A 183 13.25 4.28 -10.73
C VAL A 183 11.97 4.67 -11.48
N GLY A 184 11.62 5.96 -11.52
CA GLY A 184 10.43 6.41 -12.25
C GLY A 184 9.86 7.76 -11.79
N GLN A 185 8.74 8.16 -12.41
CA GLN A 185 8.02 9.38 -12.04
C GLN A 185 7.36 9.24 -10.67
N THR A 186 7.28 10.33 -9.92
CA THR A 186 6.71 10.33 -8.57
C THR A 186 5.69 11.44 -8.35
N LEU A 187 4.77 11.21 -7.42
CA LEU A 187 3.90 12.23 -6.84
C LEU A 187 3.96 12.11 -5.33
N THR A 188 4.43 13.16 -4.65
CA THR A 188 4.38 13.25 -3.19
C THR A 188 3.16 14.04 -2.77
N LEU A 189 2.34 13.44 -1.92
CA LEU A 189 1.20 14.05 -1.25
C LEU A 189 1.51 14.23 0.23
N THR A 190 1.24 15.41 0.80
CA THR A 190 1.38 15.67 2.23
C THR A 190 0.10 16.27 2.81
N TYR A 191 -0.29 15.80 4.00
CA TYR A 191 -1.43 16.33 4.75
C TYR A 191 -1.10 16.39 6.24
N LEU A 192 -1.54 17.47 6.88
CA LEU A 192 -1.50 17.62 8.34
C LEU A 192 -2.92 17.41 8.88
N SER A 193 -3.15 16.24 9.46
CA SER A 193 -4.36 15.94 10.21
C SER A 193 -4.20 16.52 11.62
N LYS A 194 -5.00 17.53 11.97
CA LYS A 194 -4.82 18.25 13.24
C LYS A 194 -5.24 17.40 14.45
N ASP A 195 -4.73 17.76 15.63
CA ASP A 195 -5.22 17.21 16.90
C ASP A 195 -6.74 17.39 17.01
N GLY A 196 -7.45 16.29 17.33
CA GLY A 196 -8.91 16.24 17.41
C GLY A 196 -9.64 16.09 16.08
N GLU A 197 -8.95 16.06 14.92
CA GLU A 197 -9.59 15.81 13.63
C GLU A 197 -10.28 14.44 13.65
N GLU A 198 -11.59 14.43 13.33
CA GLU A 198 -12.47 13.25 13.43
C GLU A 198 -12.47 12.55 14.81
N GLY A 199 -11.99 13.23 15.85
CA GLY A 199 -11.90 12.70 17.23
C GLY A 199 -10.56 12.04 17.59
N TYR A 200 -9.60 11.96 16.66
CA TYR A 200 -8.30 11.34 16.93
C TYR A 200 -7.33 12.30 17.64
N PRO A 201 -6.56 11.85 18.66
CA PRO A 201 -5.57 12.68 19.35
C PRO A 201 -4.31 12.91 18.51
N GLY A 202 -3.66 14.04 18.71
CA GLY A 202 -2.36 14.37 18.14
C GLY A 202 -2.44 14.93 16.72
N ASN A 203 -1.57 15.90 16.44
CA ASN A 203 -1.28 16.28 15.08
C ASN A 203 -0.57 15.11 14.41
N LEU A 204 -1.00 14.74 13.21
CA LEU A 204 -0.39 13.70 12.40
C LEU A 204 -0.01 14.30 11.05
N THR A 205 1.29 14.39 10.80
CA THR A 205 1.81 14.72 9.47
C THR A 205 1.94 13.42 8.70
N VAL A 206 1.24 13.33 7.57
CA VAL A 206 1.25 12.17 6.68
C VAL A 206 1.85 12.58 5.35
N LYS A 207 2.76 11.76 4.85
CA LYS A 207 3.33 11.86 3.52
C LYS A 207 3.12 10.54 2.78
N VAL A 208 2.52 10.61 1.60
CA VAL A 208 2.34 9.48 0.69
C VAL A 208 3.08 9.77 -0.61
N VAL A 209 3.89 8.81 -1.07
CA VAL A 209 4.61 8.92 -2.33
C VAL A 209 4.10 7.84 -3.27
N TYR A 210 3.50 8.25 -4.37
CA TYR A 210 3.23 7.37 -5.50
C TYR A 210 4.44 7.35 -6.43
N THR A 211 4.90 6.17 -6.82
CA THR A 211 5.97 5.99 -7.81
C THR A 211 5.49 5.03 -8.89
N LEU A 212 5.50 5.47 -10.14
CA LEU A 212 5.31 4.58 -11.28
C LEU A 212 6.68 4.17 -11.82
N THR A 213 7.03 2.91 -11.62
CA THR A 213 8.35 2.39 -11.98
C THR A 213 8.46 2.05 -13.46
N VAL A 214 9.69 1.87 -13.91
CA VAL A 214 9.99 1.33 -15.26
C VAL A 214 9.47 -0.10 -15.46
N ASP A 215 9.33 -0.91 -14.41
CA ASP A 215 8.91 -2.31 -14.50
C ASP A 215 7.38 -2.50 -14.37
N ASN A 216 6.60 -1.52 -14.80
CA ASN A 216 5.12 -1.53 -14.69
C ASN A 216 4.61 -1.76 -13.26
N ALA A 217 5.28 -1.19 -12.26
CA ALA A 217 4.82 -1.24 -10.88
C ALA A 217 4.35 0.14 -10.39
N LEU A 218 3.20 0.16 -9.74
CA LEU A 218 2.73 1.29 -8.95
C LEU A 218 3.08 1.03 -7.48
N GLN A 219 4.09 1.74 -6.99
CA GLN A 219 4.48 1.72 -5.57
C GLN A 219 3.83 2.90 -4.83
N ILE A 220 3.32 2.62 -3.64
CA ILE A 220 2.73 3.60 -2.72
C ILE A 220 3.47 3.49 -1.39
N ASP A 221 4.25 4.51 -1.05
CA ASP A 221 4.96 4.62 0.21
C ASP A 221 4.24 5.57 1.15
N TYR A 222 3.92 5.09 2.35
CA TYR A 222 3.30 5.85 3.42
C TYR A 222 4.36 6.15 4.48
N SER A 223 4.38 7.39 4.95
CA SER A 223 5.09 7.74 6.18
C SER A 223 4.28 8.71 7.03
N ALA A 224 4.34 8.54 8.34
CA ALA A 224 3.65 9.44 9.25
C ALA A 224 4.41 9.65 10.55
N SER A 225 4.27 10.84 11.13
CA SER A 225 4.83 11.23 12.43
C SER A 225 3.81 12.02 13.22
N THR A 226 3.83 11.91 14.55
CA THR A 226 2.85 12.56 15.42
C THR A 226 3.49 13.23 16.64
N ASP A 227 2.80 14.22 17.21
CA ASP A 227 3.17 14.90 18.45
C ASP A 227 2.48 14.32 19.71
N LYS A 228 1.50 13.43 19.56
CA LYS A 228 0.87 12.67 20.64
C LYS A 228 0.58 11.24 20.18
N ALA A 229 0.57 10.28 21.10
CA ALA A 229 0.23 8.90 20.75
C ALA A 229 -1.16 8.84 20.06
N THR A 230 -1.27 8.11 18.96
CA THR A 230 -2.50 8.04 18.16
C THR A 230 -2.58 6.75 17.35
N PRO A 231 -3.76 6.16 17.12
CA PRO A 231 -3.89 5.05 16.18
C PRO A 231 -3.72 5.55 14.74
N VAL A 232 -2.92 4.84 13.96
CA VAL A 232 -2.70 5.11 12.53
C VAL A 232 -2.74 3.79 11.76
N ASN A 233 -3.58 3.73 10.75
CA ASN A 233 -3.65 2.62 9.80
C ASN A 233 -4.02 3.21 8.44
N LEU A 234 -3.10 3.15 7.46
CA LEU A 234 -3.25 3.83 6.17
C LEU A 234 -3.30 2.79 5.07
N THR A 235 -4.14 3.03 4.07
CA THR A 235 -4.23 2.16 2.90
C THR A 235 -4.72 2.95 1.68
N ASN A 236 -4.83 2.28 0.53
CA ASN A 236 -5.46 2.81 -0.67
C ASN A 236 -6.63 1.90 -1.09
N HIS A 237 -7.81 2.49 -1.30
CA HIS A 237 -9.05 1.76 -1.54
C HIS A 237 -9.38 1.68 -3.05
N THR A 238 -8.38 1.32 -3.87
CA THR A 238 -8.58 1.11 -5.31
C THR A 238 -9.44 -0.14 -5.57
N TYR A 239 -10.44 0.03 -6.43
CA TYR A 239 -11.22 -1.08 -6.99
C TYR A 239 -10.61 -1.45 -8.32
N PHE A 240 -10.03 -2.63 -8.40
CA PHE A 240 -9.46 -3.18 -9.61
C PHE A 240 -10.50 -4.00 -10.38
N ASN A 241 -10.44 -3.89 -11.69
CA ASN A 241 -11.04 -4.82 -12.63
C ASN A 241 -10.11 -4.96 -13.85
N LEU A 242 -9.30 -6.02 -13.88
CA LEU A 242 -8.26 -6.21 -14.90
C LEU A 242 -8.78 -6.43 -16.33
N ASN A 243 -10.07 -6.70 -16.54
CA ASN A 243 -10.65 -6.72 -17.90
C ASN A 243 -11.55 -5.51 -18.22
N ALA A 244 -11.72 -4.59 -17.26
CA ALA A 244 -12.67 -3.46 -17.38
C ALA A 244 -14.10 -3.91 -17.76
N GLY A 245 -14.46 -5.14 -17.39
CA GLY A 245 -15.74 -5.76 -17.69
C GLY A 245 -16.84 -5.40 -16.68
N PRO A 246 -17.97 -6.12 -16.72
CA PRO A 246 -19.10 -5.86 -15.83
C PRO A 246 -18.87 -6.34 -14.38
N ASP A 247 -18.02 -7.35 -14.18
CA ASP A 247 -17.70 -7.93 -12.88
C ASP A 247 -16.28 -8.52 -12.83
N VAL A 248 -15.89 -9.02 -11.65
CA VAL A 248 -14.56 -9.61 -11.36
C VAL A 248 -14.60 -11.09 -10.98
N LEU A 249 -15.73 -11.77 -11.16
CA LEU A 249 -15.94 -13.12 -10.61
C LEU A 249 -15.04 -14.16 -11.29
N ALA A 250 -14.63 -13.91 -12.53
CA ALA A 250 -13.74 -14.78 -13.31
C ALA A 250 -12.24 -14.54 -13.06
N HIS A 251 -11.86 -13.48 -12.33
CA HIS A 251 -10.46 -13.28 -11.95
C HIS A 251 -10.01 -14.41 -11.03
N GLU A 252 -8.84 -14.96 -11.29
CA GLU A 252 -8.16 -15.91 -10.41
C GLU A 252 -7.31 -15.14 -9.40
N ILE A 253 -7.43 -15.48 -8.13
CA ILE A 253 -6.67 -14.86 -7.04
C ILE A 253 -5.95 -15.91 -6.20
N THR A 254 -4.74 -15.58 -5.75
CA THR A 254 -4.01 -16.28 -4.68
C THR A 254 -3.63 -15.26 -3.61
N ILE A 255 -3.76 -15.60 -2.34
CA ILE A 255 -3.38 -14.75 -1.20
C ILE A 255 -2.41 -15.54 -0.31
N ASP A 256 -1.24 -14.98 -0.01
CA ASP A 256 -0.22 -15.56 0.85
C ASP A 256 -0.60 -15.46 2.34
N ALA A 257 -1.66 -16.16 2.74
CA ALA A 257 -2.23 -16.10 4.07
C ALA A 257 -2.83 -17.45 4.48
N ASP A 258 -2.53 -17.91 5.69
CA ASP A 258 -3.08 -19.16 6.24
C ASP A 258 -4.21 -18.93 7.26
N ARG A 259 -4.50 -17.66 7.60
CA ARG A 259 -5.54 -17.26 8.54
C ARG A 259 -6.28 -15.99 8.08
N TYR A 260 -7.48 -15.79 8.62
CA TYR A 260 -8.27 -14.58 8.43
C TYR A 260 -8.95 -14.14 9.74
N ASN A 261 -9.38 -12.87 9.82
CA ASN A 261 -10.18 -12.38 10.94
C ASN A 261 -11.64 -12.83 10.80
N VAL A 262 -12.17 -13.49 11.82
CA VAL A 262 -13.62 -13.76 11.92
C VAL A 262 -14.31 -12.49 12.40
N VAL A 263 -15.34 -12.07 11.68
CA VAL A 263 -16.12 -10.86 11.98
C VAL A 263 -17.51 -11.20 12.52
N ASP A 264 -18.08 -10.28 13.29
CA ASP A 264 -19.48 -10.32 13.72
C ASP A 264 -20.44 -9.76 12.65
N ALA A 265 -21.73 -9.65 12.98
CA ALA A 265 -22.75 -9.13 12.08
C ALA A 265 -22.54 -7.64 11.71
N GLY A 266 -21.76 -6.89 12.49
CA GLY A 266 -21.38 -5.50 12.23
C GLY A 266 -20.05 -5.37 11.47
N MET A 267 -19.49 -6.48 10.97
CA MET A 267 -18.19 -6.55 10.31
C MET A 267 -17.02 -6.14 11.22
N ILE A 268 -17.17 -6.29 12.54
CA ILE A 268 -16.10 -6.06 13.52
C ILE A 268 -15.38 -7.39 13.80
N PRO A 269 -14.03 -7.45 13.80
CA PRO A 269 -13.32 -8.64 14.21
C PRO A 269 -13.68 -9.07 15.64
N THR A 270 -13.99 -10.35 15.79
CA THR A 270 -14.28 -10.98 17.09
C THR A 270 -13.03 -11.21 17.95
N GLY A 271 -11.84 -11.01 17.38
CA GLY A 271 -10.55 -11.42 17.94
C GLY A 271 -10.10 -12.82 17.50
N GLU A 272 -11.00 -13.65 16.95
CA GLU A 272 -10.65 -14.98 16.43
C GLU A 272 -9.86 -14.89 15.11
N LEU A 273 -8.71 -15.57 15.08
CA LEU A 273 -7.85 -15.73 13.90
C LEU A 273 -7.98 -17.16 13.36
N ARG A 274 -8.91 -17.37 12.43
CA ARG A 274 -9.27 -18.71 11.96
C ARG A 274 -8.40 -19.16 10.78
N PRO A 275 -7.96 -20.44 10.74
CA PRO A 275 -7.30 -20.98 9.55
C PRO A 275 -8.19 -20.88 8.31
N VAL A 276 -7.60 -20.54 7.16
CA VAL A 276 -8.34 -20.51 5.89
C VAL A 276 -8.63 -21.91 5.36
N LYS A 277 -7.76 -22.89 5.68
CA LYS A 277 -7.82 -24.26 5.15
C LYS A 277 -9.19 -24.91 5.39
N GLY A 278 -9.79 -25.40 4.32
CA GLY A 278 -11.10 -26.07 4.36
C GLY A 278 -12.28 -25.11 4.52
N THR A 279 -12.08 -23.81 4.30
CA THR A 279 -13.13 -22.79 4.31
C THR A 279 -13.22 -22.10 2.94
N PRO A 280 -14.29 -21.32 2.66
CA PRO A 280 -14.37 -20.50 1.44
C PRO A 280 -13.21 -19.52 1.28
N PHE A 281 -12.54 -19.17 2.38
CA PHE A 281 -11.45 -18.18 2.46
C PHE A 281 -10.08 -18.73 2.04
N ASP A 282 -9.98 -20.01 1.64
CA ASP A 282 -8.71 -20.65 1.25
C ASP A 282 -8.24 -20.25 -0.15
N PHE A 283 -7.58 -19.10 -0.24
CA PHE A 283 -6.89 -18.64 -1.45
C PHE A 283 -5.38 -18.96 -1.43
N THR A 284 -4.95 -19.98 -0.68
CA THR A 284 -3.51 -20.37 -0.65
C THR A 284 -3.04 -20.99 -1.96
N ALA A 285 -3.99 -21.36 -2.84
CA ALA A 285 -3.80 -21.73 -4.23
C ALA A 285 -4.72 -20.88 -5.13
N PRO A 286 -4.45 -20.80 -6.45
CA PRO A 286 -5.29 -20.02 -7.36
C PRO A 286 -6.73 -20.53 -7.41
N HIS A 287 -7.67 -19.63 -7.17
CA HIS A 287 -9.12 -19.88 -7.32
C HIS A 287 -9.78 -18.67 -7.96
N THR A 288 -10.84 -18.88 -8.74
CA THR A 288 -11.62 -17.74 -9.22
C THR A 288 -12.34 -17.08 -8.05
N ILE A 289 -12.47 -15.74 -8.07
CA ILE A 289 -13.17 -15.00 -7.03
C ILE A 289 -14.59 -15.54 -6.84
N GLY A 290 -15.27 -15.86 -7.94
CA GLY A 290 -16.63 -16.37 -7.95
C GLY A 290 -16.81 -17.82 -7.47
N GLU A 291 -15.74 -18.63 -7.41
CA GLU A 291 -15.83 -20.08 -7.15
C GLU A 291 -16.62 -20.41 -5.87
N ARG A 292 -16.35 -19.67 -4.80
CA ARG A 292 -16.89 -19.94 -3.45
C ARG A 292 -17.57 -18.73 -2.81
N ILE A 293 -17.68 -17.61 -3.53
CA ILE A 293 -18.22 -16.35 -3.00
C ILE A 293 -19.65 -16.51 -2.45
N GLY A 294 -20.48 -17.38 -3.04
CA GLY A 294 -21.85 -17.64 -2.57
C GLY A 294 -21.93 -18.33 -1.20
N GLN A 295 -20.83 -18.85 -0.69
CA GLN A 295 -20.74 -19.44 0.66
C GLN A 295 -20.42 -18.39 1.72
N VAL A 296 -20.04 -17.17 1.31
CA VAL A 296 -19.78 -16.04 2.19
C VAL A 296 -20.94 -15.05 2.08
N PRO A 297 -21.66 -14.76 3.18
CA PRO A 297 -22.76 -13.82 3.14
C PRO A 297 -22.36 -12.49 2.49
N ASN A 298 -23.10 -12.10 1.45
CA ASN A 298 -22.90 -10.90 0.63
C ASN A 298 -21.63 -10.85 -0.25
N GLY A 299 -20.59 -11.64 0.07
CA GLY A 299 -19.32 -11.72 -0.64
C GLY A 299 -18.12 -11.51 0.29
N TYR A 300 -16.91 -11.50 -0.24
CA TYR A 300 -15.73 -11.27 0.59
C TYR A 300 -15.65 -9.79 0.99
N ASP A 301 -15.56 -9.55 2.29
CA ASP A 301 -15.16 -8.28 2.91
C ASP A 301 -14.39 -8.59 4.20
N HIS A 302 -13.25 -9.27 4.08
CA HIS A 302 -12.51 -9.79 5.23
C HIS A 302 -11.02 -9.45 5.16
N ASN A 303 -10.37 -9.44 6.32
CA ASN A 303 -8.93 -9.27 6.43
C ASN A 303 -8.23 -10.62 6.52
N TRP A 304 -7.31 -10.89 5.58
CA TRP A 304 -6.39 -12.02 5.63
C TRP A 304 -5.11 -11.62 6.35
N LEU A 305 -4.55 -12.56 7.11
CA LEU A 305 -3.30 -12.40 7.83
C LEU A 305 -2.15 -12.89 6.94
N LEU A 306 -1.32 -11.97 6.47
CA LEU A 306 -0.26 -12.27 5.51
C LEU A 306 0.90 -13.01 6.19
N ARG A 307 1.36 -14.10 5.57
CA ARG A 307 2.53 -14.87 6.03
C ARG A 307 3.85 -14.10 5.83
N LYS A 308 3.89 -13.19 4.86
CA LYS A 308 5.09 -12.44 4.43
C LYS A 308 6.24 -13.38 4.06
N SER A 309 5.94 -14.41 3.28
CA SER A 309 6.96 -15.37 2.83
C SER A 309 8.03 -14.64 1.99
N ILE A 310 9.31 -14.85 2.31
CA ILE A 310 10.41 -14.14 1.64
C ILE A 310 10.36 -14.43 0.13
N GLY A 311 10.36 -13.36 -0.67
CA GLY A 311 10.37 -13.45 -2.13
C GLY A 311 9.03 -13.86 -2.75
N GLN A 312 7.94 -13.92 -1.97
CA GLN A 312 6.60 -14.16 -2.48
C GLN A 312 5.74 -12.89 -2.40
N PRO A 313 4.89 -12.64 -3.40
CA PRO A 313 3.88 -11.58 -3.30
C PRO A 313 2.85 -11.93 -2.22
N ALA A 314 2.31 -10.89 -1.57
CA ALA A 314 1.21 -11.01 -0.62
C ALA A 314 -0.09 -11.51 -1.29
N ALA A 315 -0.30 -11.13 -2.55
CA ALA A 315 -1.37 -11.64 -3.39
C ALA A 315 -1.01 -11.60 -4.87
N THR A 316 -1.60 -12.49 -5.66
CA THR A 316 -1.55 -12.45 -7.12
C THR A 316 -2.95 -12.52 -7.69
N VAL A 317 -3.18 -11.80 -8.79
CA VAL A 317 -4.43 -11.82 -9.53
C VAL A 317 -4.13 -12.04 -11.01
N TYR A 318 -4.88 -12.92 -11.64
CA TYR A 318 -4.83 -13.18 -13.08
C TYR A 318 -6.24 -13.04 -13.66
N GLU A 319 -6.35 -12.36 -14.79
CA GLU A 319 -7.59 -12.27 -15.54
C GLU A 319 -7.42 -12.98 -16.90
N PRO A 320 -8.19 -14.05 -17.17
CA PRO A 320 -7.90 -14.95 -18.28
C PRO A 320 -8.23 -14.38 -19.67
N THR A 321 -9.17 -13.44 -19.80
CA THR A 321 -9.61 -12.97 -21.13
C THR A 321 -8.62 -11.98 -21.75
N THR A 322 -8.05 -11.10 -20.94
CA THR A 322 -7.03 -10.11 -21.33
C THR A 322 -5.61 -10.62 -21.07
N GLY A 323 -5.45 -11.64 -20.23
CA GLY A 323 -4.15 -12.13 -19.81
C GLY A 323 -3.43 -11.20 -18.84
N ARG A 324 -4.05 -10.10 -18.38
CA ARG A 324 -3.43 -9.19 -17.41
C ARG A 324 -3.20 -9.90 -16.08
N THR A 325 -2.04 -9.64 -15.48
CA THR A 325 -1.70 -10.10 -14.15
C THR A 325 -1.41 -8.92 -13.24
N MET A 326 -1.71 -9.05 -11.96
CA MET A 326 -1.31 -8.13 -10.91
C MET A 326 -0.66 -8.91 -9.77
N GLN A 327 0.49 -8.44 -9.29
CA GLN A 327 1.13 -8.94 -8.07
C GLN A 327 1.15 -7.83 -7.03
N VAL A 328 0.83 -8.16 -5.78
CA VAL A 328 0.85 -7.23 -4.66
C VAL A 328 1.97 -7.62 -3.72
N ALA A 329 2.91 -6.70 -3.47
CA ALA A 329 3.89 -6.80 -2.41
C ALA A 329 3.61 -5.73 -1.36
N THR A 330 3.80 -6.03 -0.08
CA THR A 330 3.55 -5.05 0.99
C THR A 330 4.34 -5.32 2.26
N THR A 331 4.56 -4.27 3.05
CA THR A 331 5.07 -4.35 4.42
C THR A 331 3.95 -4.56 5.46
N GLU A 332 2.68 -4.44 5.08
CA GLU A 332 1.54 -4.55 6.00
C GLU A 332 1.31 -5.99 6.48
N PRO A 333 0.82 -6.20 7.71
CA PRO A 333 0.57 -7.54 8.26
C PRO A 333 -0.69 -8.20 7.69
N GLY A 334 -1.60 -7.44 7.09
CA GLY A 334 -2.85 -7.95 6.54
C GLY A 334 -3.24 -7.33 5.21
N VAL A 335 -4.25 -7.92 4.59
CA VAL A 335 -4.92 -7.39 3.41
C VAL A 335 -6.43 -7.56 3.55
N GLN A 336 -7.17 -6.46 3.43
CA GLN A 336 -8.62 -6.52 3.23
C GLN A 336 -8.86 -6.95 1.78
N PHE A 337 -9.54 -8.07 1.59
CA PHE A 337 -10.06 -8.46 0.29
C PHE A 337 -11.56 -8.23 0.26
N TYR A 338 -11.95 -7.21 -0.50
CA TYR A 338 -13.34 -6.78 -0.65
C TYR A 338 -13.79 -6.89 -2.11
N THR A 339 -14.90 -7.57 -2.37
CA THR A 339 -15.37 -7.87 -3.73
C THR A 339 -16.47 -6.92 -4.22
N GLY A 340 -16.50 -5.66 -3.78
CA GLY A 340 -17.47 -4.69 -4.32
C GLY A 340 -18.93 -5.05 -4.05
N ASN A 341 -19.21 -5.64 -2.89
CA ASN A 341 -20.50 -6.26 -2.54
C ASN A 341 -21.66 -5.25 -2.44
N PHE A 342 -21.36 -4.00 -2.10
CA PHE A 342 -22.34 -2.94 -1.88
C PHE A 342 -22.55 -2.02 -3.11
N LEU A 343 -21.85 -2.29 -4.21
CA LEU A 343 -22.14 -1.64 -5.48
C LEU A 343 -23.50 -2.15 -5.99
N ASP A 344 -24.40 -1.24 -6.32
CA ASP A 344 -25.81 -1.55 -6.62
C ASP A 344 -26.24 -1.14 -8.03
N GLY A 345 -25.30 -0.65 -8.86
CA GLY A 345 -25.59 -0.17 -10.21
C GLY A 345 -26.17 1.25 -10.28
N THR A 346 -26.21 1.99 -9.17
CA THR A 346 -26.67 3.40 -9.18
C THR A 346 -25.57 4.39 -9.55
N LEU A 347 -24.29 4.00 -9.41
CA LEU A 347 -23.15 4.84 -9.74
C LEU A 347 -22.78 4.71 -11.22
N ARG A 348 -22.80 5.83 -11.93
CA ARG A 348 -22.29 5.99 -13.30
C ARG A 348 -20.87 6.53 -13.23
N GLY A 349 -19.91 5.67 -13.49
CA GLY A 349 -18.49 5.97 -13.49
C GLY A 349 -17.96 6.49 -14.82
N LYS A 350 -16.67 6.24 -15.04
CA LYS A 350 -15.93 6.64 -16.23
C LYS A 350 -16.62 6.16 -17.51
N ASN A 351 -16.66 7.02 -18.53
CA ASN A 351 -17.28 6.76 -19.83
C ASN A 351 -18.74 6.28 -19.73
N GLY A 352 -19.44 6.62 -18.66
CA GLY A 352 -20.83 6.21 -18.41
C GLY A 352 -21.00 4.74 -17.97
N GLN A 353 -19.92 4.02 -17.65
CA GLN A 353 -20.00 2.65 -17.14
C GLN A 353 -20.79 2.60 -15.83
N VAL A 354 -21.69 1.63 -15.71
CA VAL A 354 -22.48 1.43 -14.50
C VAL A 354 -21.78 0.39 -13.63
N TYR A 355 -21.50 0.73 -12.37
CA TYR A 355 -20.83 -0.17 -11.45
C TYR A 355 -21.86 -0.96 -10.62
N GLY A 356 -22.15 -2.18 -11.06
CA GLY A 356 -22.97 -3.15 -10.35
C GLY A 356 -22.20 -3.90 -9.26
N LYS A 357 -22.92 -4.79 -8.56
CA LYS A 357 -22.32 -5.68 -7.56
C LYS A 357 -21.18 -6.47 -8.17
N HIS A 358 -20.03 -6.50 -7.49
CA HIS A 358 -18.82 -7.16 -7.96
C HIS A 358 -18.16 -6.55 -9.20
N ALA A 359 -18.48 -5.30 -9.58
CA ALA A 359 -17.82 -4.60 -10.70
C ALA A 359 -16.31 -4.41 -10.51
N GLY A 360 -15.82 -4.45 -9.27
CA GLY A 360 -14.40 -4.34 -8.93
C GLY A 360 -14.10 -4.98 -7.58
N PHE A 361 -12.83 -5.32 -7.34
CA PHE A 361 -12.34 -5.80 -6.04
C PHE A 361 -11.24 -4.89 -5.47
N CYS A 362 -11.08 -4.89 -4.15
CA CYS A 362 -10.03 -4.16 -3.44
C CYS A 362 -9.07 -5.14 -2.76
N LEU A 363 -7.79 -4.77 -2.72
CA LEU A 363 -6.74 -5.43 -1.94
C LEU A 363 -6.08 -4.38 -1.05
N GLU A 364 -6.78 -3.98 0.00
CA GLU A 364 -6.32 -2.93 0.90
C GLU A 364 -5.30 -3.51 1.88
N THR A 365 -4.02 -3.33 1.58
CA THR A 365 -2.93 -3.71 2.51
C THR A 365 -3.01 -2.83 3.75
N GLN A 366 -3.08 -3.43 4.94
CA GLN A 366 -3.36 -2.71 6.18
C GLN A 366 -2.95 -3.50 7.44
N HIS A 367 -2.98 -2.82 8.59
CA HIS A 367 -3.13 -3.49 9.88
C HIS A 367 -4.56 -4.01 10.07
N PHE A 368 -4.74 -4.93 11.01
CA PHE A 368 -6.03 -5.60 11.17
C PHE A 368 -7.11 -4.60 11.62
N PRO A 369 -8.36 -4.76 11.15
CA PRO A 369 -9.45 -3.92 11.62
C PRO A 369 -9.59 -3.99 13.14
N ASP A 370 -10.05 -2.90 13.75
CA ASP A 370 -10.28 -2.79 15.20
C ASP A 370 -9.05 -3.05 16.11
N SER A 371 -7.82 -3.05 15.57
CA SER A 371 -6.58 -3.23 16.34
C SER A 371 -6.46 -2.35 17.61
N PRO A 372 -6.94 -1.09 17.65
CA PRO A 372 -6.95 -0.29 18.89
C PRO A 372 -7.71 -0.93 20.06
N ASN A 373 -8.67 -1.82 19.79
CA ASN A 373 -9.48 -2.52 20.78
C ASN A 373 -9.12 -4.02 20.91
N GLN A 374 -8.14 -4.49 20.15
CA GLN A 374 -7.78 -5.92 20.06
C GLN A 374 -6.31 -6.10 20.50
N PRO A 375 -6.04 -6.34 21.80
CA PRO A 375 -4.68 -6.33 22.35
C PRO A 375 -3.75 -7.41 21.77
N ASN A 376 -4.31 -8.45 21.14
CA ASN A 376 -3.55 -9.52 20.49
C ASN A 376 -3.25 -9.23 19.01
N PHE A 377 -3.74 -8.13 18.45
CA PHE A 377 -3.46 -7.73 17.07
C PHE A 377 -2.18 -6.88 16.98
N PRO A 378 -1.52 -6.82 15.80
CA PRO A 378 -0.41 -5.90 15.58
C PRO A 378 -0.81 -4.47 15.95
N THR A 379 0.01 -3.81 16.78
CA THR A 379 -0.33 -2.48 17.28
C THR A 379 -0.34 -1.46 16.15
N THR A 380 -1.32 -0.57 16.19
CA THR A 380 -1.46 0.58 15.27
C THR A 380 -1.15 1.90 15.97
N ILE A 381 -0.65 1.88 17.22
CA ILE A 381 -0.40 3.10 17.99
C ILE A 381 0.97 3.68 17.61
N LEU A 382 0.96 4.81 16.92
CA LEU A 382 2.15 5.60 16.64
C LEU A 382 2.41 6.56 17.80
N LYS A 383 3.63 6.58 18.34
CA LYS A 383 4.04 7.47 19.45
C LYS A 383 4.97 8.60 18.98
N PRO A 384 5.08 9.72 19.72
CA PRO A 384 6.06 10.76 19.44
C PRO A 384 7.49 10.21 19.38
N GLY A 385 8.28 10.70 18.42
CA GLY A 385 9.64 10.23 18.16
C GLY A 385 9.72 8.97 17.30
N GLN A 386 8.60 8.31 17.00
CA GLN A 386 8.52 7.22 16.04
C GLN A 386 8.11 7.73 14.65
N THR A 387 8.39 6.94 13.63
CA THR A 387 7.88 7.16 12.27
C THR A 387 7.23 5.88 11.79
N LEU A 388 5.97 5.98 11.36
CA LEU A 388 5.32 4.91 10.62
C LEU A 388 5.93 4.87 9.23
N HIS A 389 6.25 3.68 8.75
CA HIS A 389 6.60 3.42 7.35
C HIS A 389 5.80 2.22 6.87
N SER A 390 5.19 2.37 5.70
CA SER A 390 4.53 1.28 5.01
C SER A 390 4.70 1.42 3.52
N THR A 391 4.83 0.32 2.80
CA THR A 391 4.95 0.30 1.34
C THR A 391 4.04 -0.78 0.79
N THR A 392 3.32 -0.45 -0.28
CA THR A 392 2.59 -1.40 -1.11
C THR A 392 2.92 -1.18 -2.58
N THR A 393 3.20 -2.27 -3.28
CA THR A 393 3.55 -2.25 -4.70
C THR A 393 2.61 -3.16 -5.47
N TYR A 394 1.94 -2.59 -6.48
CA TYR A 394 1.12 -3.30 -7.46
C TYR A 394 1.92 -3.43 -8.76
N THR A 395 2.45 -4.61 -9.04
CA THR A 395 3.21 -4.90 -10.27
C THR A 395 2.29 -5.52 -11.31
N PHE A 396 2.23 -4.92 -12.49
CA PHE A 396 1.38 -5.39 -13.58
C PHE A 396 2.18 -6.10 -14.66
N GLY A 397 1.59 -7.12 -15.24
CA GLY A 397 2.19 -7.92 -16.29
C GLY A 397 1.14 -8.61 -17.16
N VAL A 398 1.62 -9.51 -18.01
CA VAL A 398 0.78 -10.32 -18.89
C VAL A 398 1.21 -11.78 -18.85
N ARG A 399 0.23 -12.68 -18.82
CA ARG A 399 0.38 -14.11 -19.08
C ARG A 399 -0.27 -14.42 -20.42
N LYS A 400 0.51 -15.01 -21.33
CA LYS A 400 0.07 -15.37 -22.68
C LYS A 400 -0.64 -16.72 -22.70
#